data_AF-A0A5N7ZM21-F1
#
_entry.id   AF-A0A5N7ZM21-F1
#
_cell.length_a   1.000
_cell.length_b   1.000
_cell.length_c   1.000
_cell.angle_alpha   90.00
_cell.angle_beta   90.00
_cell.angle_gamma   90.00
#
_symmetry.space_group_name_H-M   'P 1'
#
loop_
_entity.id
_entity.type
_entity.pdbx_description
1 polymer ?
#
loop_
_entity_poly.entity_id
_entity_poly.type
_entity_poly.pdbx_seq_one_letter_code
_entity_poly.pdbx_strand_id
1 'polypeptide(L)'
;MASLLLWRAGQTAGAPALHRGQSLEQAWRGAFPAQPSLPQAGVMAAARVADDAALCSAVNQAYAASARWCVEHPAECAALVREHLPHLPQPAIETAIRGTRLESRSAQQARPELEALYRLLADRYPQAIGGSLPPAGFYAS
;
A
#
# COMPACT_ATOMS: atom_id res chain seq x y z
N MET A 1 1.36 -12.18 -0.95
CA MET A 1 1.02 -13.61 -1.14
C MET A 1 1.27 -14.13 -2.55
N ALA A 2 0.86 -13.44 -3.63
CA ALA A 2 1.04 -13.94 -5.00
C ALA A 2 2.49 -14.34 -5.35
N SER A 3 3.48 -13.50 -5.03
CA SER A 3 4.89 -13.81 -5.31
C SER A 3 5.40 -15.06 -4.58
N LEU A 4 4.89 -15.34 -3.37
CA LEU A 4 5.26 -16.54 -2.61
C LEU A 4 4.70 -17.82 -3.24
N LEU A 5 3.44 -17.79 -3.68
CA LEU A 5 2.81 -18.94 -4.34
C LEU A 5 3.46 -19.23 -5.70
N LEU A 6 3.73 -18.19 -6.49
CA LEU A 6 4.45 -18.31 -7.76
C LEU A 6 5.85 -18.91 -7.55
N TRP A 7 6.58 -18.41 -6.56
CA TRP A 7 7.89 -18.96 -6.21
C TRP A 7 7.79 -20.43 -5.81
N ARG A 8 6.87 -20.79 -4.90
CA ARG A 8 6.67 -22.18 -4.45
C ARG A 8 6.33 -23.13 -5.60
N ALA A 9 5.43 -22.72 -6.49
CA ALA A 9 5.07 -23.52 -7.67
C ALA A 9 6.28 -23.76 -8.58
N GLY A 10 7.11 -22.74 -8.82
CA GLY A 10 8.35 -22.87 -9.60
C GLY A 10 9.39 -23.83 -8.99
N GLN A 11 9.35 -24.02 -7.66
CA GLN A 11 10.23 -24.94 -6.95
C GLN A 11 9.67 -26.36 -6.80
N THR A 12 8.40 -26.60 -7.17
CA THR A 12 7.72 -27.87 -6.90
C THR A 12 7.57 -28.69 -8.19
N ALA A 13 8.29 -29.80 -8.28
CA ALA A 13 8.18 -30.70 -9.43
C ALA A 13 6.75 -31.24 -9.59
N GLY A 14 6.20 -31.15 -10.80
CA GLY A 14 4.84 -31.59 -11.10
C GLY A 14 3.73 -30.63 -10.65
N ALA A 15 4.05 -29.48 -10.04
CA ALA A 15 3.05 -28.46 -9.73
C ALA A 15 2.52 -27.80 -11.02
N PRO A 16 1.24 -27.41 -11.05
CA PRO A 16 0.70 -26.67 -12.18
C PRO A 16 1.36 -25.30 -12.31
N ALA A 17 1.53 -24.83 -13.56
CA ALA A 17 1.98 -23.48 -13.82
C ALA A 17 0.98 -22.47 -13.23
N LEU A 18 1.47 -21.58 -12.37
CA LEU A 18 0.68 -20.50 -11.79
C LEU A 18 0.97 -19.20 -12.51
N HIS A 19 -0.07 -18.39 -12.69
CA HIS A 19 0.01 -17.06 -13.29
C HIS A 19 -0.64 -16.03 -12.36
N ARG A 20 -0.23 -14.76 -12.48
CA ARG A 20 -0.92 -13.68 -11.77
C ARG A 20 -2.30 -13.48 -12.40
N GLY A 21 -3.33 -13.42 -11.55
CA GLY A 21 -4.65 -12.97 -11.97
C GLY A 21 -4.69 -11.47 -12.27
N GLN A 22 -5.87 -10.97 -12.60
CA GLN A 22 -6.08 -9.55 -12.88
C GLN A 22 -5.69 -8.67 -11.68
N SER A 23 -4.99 -7.56 -11.95
CA SER A 23 -4.70 -6.56 -10.93
C SER A 23 -5.95 -5.70 -10.66
N LEU A 24 -6.34 -5.62 -9.38
CA LEU A 24 -7.42 -4.74 -8.95
C LEU A 24 -7.09 -3.27 -9.24
N GLU A 25 -5.83 -2.85 -9.10
CA GLU A 25 -5.40 -1.49 -9.42
C GLU A 25 -5.56 -1.19 -10.91
N GLN A 26 -5.26 -2.16 -11.79
CA GLN A 26 -5.46 -2.01 -13.23
C GLN A 26 -6.95 -1.96 -13.59
N ALA A 27 -7.76 -2.83 -12.98
CA ALA A 27 -9.21 -2.82 -13.16
C ALA A 27 -9.82 -1.48 -12.69
N TRP A 28 -9.38 -0.98 -11.53
CA TRP A 28 -9.79 0.32 -11.00
C TRP A 28 -9.43 1.46 -11.95
N ARG A 29 -8.18 1.51 -12.44
CA ARG A 29 -7.74 2.53 -13.40
C ARG A 29 -8.61 2.54 -14.67
N GLY A 30 -9.03 1.37 -15.14
CA GLY A 30 -9.93 1.26 -16.29
C GLY A 30 -11.35 1.75 -15.99
N ALA A 31 -11.88 1.46 -14.81
CA ALA A 31 -13.23 1.85 -14.40
C ALA A 31 -13.33 3.34 -13.98
N PHE A 32 -12.26 3.90 -13.41
CA PHE A 32 -12.21 5.27 -12.86
C PHE A 32 -11.03 6.06 -13.44
N PRO A 33 -11.01 6.36 -14.75
CA PRO A 33 -9.86 7.00 -15.40
C PRO A 33 -9.58 8.42 -14.89
N ALA A 34 -10.60 9.12 -14.38
CA ALA A 34 -10.43 10.44 -13.75
C ALA A 34 -9.77 10.38 -12.37
N GLN A 35 -9.78 9.21 -11.72
CA GLN A 35 -9.17 8.96 -10.40
C GLN A 35 -8.47 7.59 -10.42
N PRO A 36 -7.39 7.45 -11.20
CA PRO A 36 -6.82 6.16 -11.58
C PRO A 36 -6.01 5.49 -10.46
N SER A 37 -5.80 6.19 -9.35
CA SER A 37 -5.12 5.65 -8.16
C SER A 37 -6.16 5.15 -7.16
N LEU A 38 -5.99 3.93 -6.67
CA LEU A 38 -6.85 3.34 -5.65
C LEU A 38 -6.13 3.39 -4.29
N PRO A 39 -6.48 4.32 -3.37
CA PRO A 39 -5.84 4.40 -2.06
C PRO A 39 -6.44 3.34 -1.11
N GLN A 40 -5.85 2.14 -1.07
CA GLN A 40 -6.34 1.03 -0.22
C GLN A 40 -5.74 1.00 1.18
N ALA A 41 -4.57 1.60 1.36
CA ALA A 41 -3.81 1.55 2.60
C ALA A 41 -3.18 2.92 2.91
N GLY A 42 -3.03 3.19 4.20
CA GLY A 42 -2.39 4.39 4.73
C GLY A 42 -1.99 4.19 6.18
N VAL A 43 -1.23 5.15 6.72
CA VAL A 43 -0.82 5.20 8.12
C VAL A 43 -1.62 6.28 8.81
N MET A 44 -2.12 6.00 10.01
CA MET A 44 -2.88 6.95 10.82
C MET A 44 -2.24 7.11 12.19
N ALA A 45 -2.08 8.36 12.63
CA ALA A 45 -1.66 8.66 13.99
C ALA A 45 -2.78 8.29 14.97
N ALA A 46 -2.44 7.60 16.06
CA ALA A 46 -3.39 7.39 17.14
C ALA A 46 -3.75 8.73 17.79
N ALA A 47 -5.00 8.88 18.26
CA ALA A 47 -5.50 10.14 18.82
C ALA A 47 -4.57 10.77 19.87
N ARG A 48 -3.93 9.95 20.72
CA ARG A 48 -2.99 10.41 21.76
C ARG A 48 -1.71 11.08 21.26
N VAL A 49 -1.38 10.94 19.97
CA VAL A 49 -0.19 11.53 19.33
C VAL A 49 -0.52 12.31 18.05
N ALA A 50 -1.80 12.42 17.68
CA ALA A 50 -2.21 13.06 16.43
C ALA A 50 -1.86 14.55 16.37
N ASP A 51 -1.85 15.23 17.53
CA ASP A 51 -1.47 16.64 17.65
C ASP A 51 0.04 16.86 17.78
N ASP A 52 0.84 15.78 17.89
CA ASP A 52 2.30 15.86 17.86
C ASP A 52 2.80 15.98 16.41
N ALA A 53 2.78 17.21 15.90
CA ALA A 53 3.18 17.52 14.53
C ALA A 53 4.65 17.14 14.24
N ALA A 54 5.54 17.22 15.24
CA ALA A 54 6.94 16.86 15.07
C ALA A 54 7.09 15.34 14.89
N LEU A 55 6.41 14.54 15.71
CA LEU A 55 6.39 13.09 15.58
C LEU A 55 5.75 12.65 14.26
N CYS A 56 4.58 13.21 13.91
CA CYS A 56 3.90 12.88 12.66
C CYS A 56 4.78 13.17 11.44
N SER A 57 5.44 14.34 11.42
CA SER A 57 6.37 14.72 10.35
C SER A 57 7.58 13.79 10.28
N ALA A 58 8.17 13.44 11.43
CA ALA A 58 9.31 12.52 11.49
C ALA A 58 8.95 11.13 10.95
N VAL A 59 7.79 10.60 11.33
CA VAL A 59 7.30 9.29 10.84
C VAL A 59 7.02 9.35 9.34
N ASN A 60 6.35 10.40 8.84
CA ASN A 60 6.05 10.54 7.41
C ASN A 60 7.32 10.61 6.56
N GLN A 61 8.33 11.38 7.00
CA GLN A 61 9.61 11.49 6.32
C GLN A 61 10.38 10.16 6.34
N ALA A 62 10.46 9.50 7.49
CA ALA A 62 11.13 8.21 7.61
C ALA A 62 10.45 7.13 6.76
N TYR A 63 9.12 7.06 6.77
CA TYR A 63 8.36 6.09 5.98
C TYR A 63 8.57 6.30 4.47
N ALA A 64 8.53 7.55 4.01
CA ALA A 64 8.81 7.87 2.61
C ALA A 64 10.24 7.53 2.19
N ALA A 65 11.23 7.79 3.06
CA ALA A 65 12.62 7.41 2.82
C ALA A 65 12.80 5.89 2.76
N SER A 66 12.21 5.14 3.70
CA SER A 66 12.26 3.68 3.71
C SER A 66 11.59 3.05 2.49
N ALA A 67 10.42 3.57 2.08
CA ALA A 67 9.73 3.09 0.87
C ALA A 67 10.59 3.31 -0.38
N ARG A 68 11.16 4.51 -0.54
CA ARG A 68 12.05 4.85 -1.66
C ARG A 68 13.28 3.95 -1.69
N TRP A 69 13.94 3.79 -0.55
CA TRP A 69 15.11 2.93 -0.44
C TRP A 69 14.80 1.48 -0.82
N CYS A 70 13.67 0.92 -0.37
CA CYS A 70 13.28 -0.44 -0.75
C CYS A 70 13.02 -0.62 -2.25
N VAL A 71 12.49 0.42 -2.92
CA VAL A 71 12.31 0.40 -4.39
C VAL A 71 13.66 0.44 -5.12
N GLU A 72 14.60 1.25 -4.63
CA GLU A 72 15.94 1.39 -5.21
C GLU A 72 16.85 0.18 -4.91
N HIS A 73 16.65 -0.47 -3.77
CA HIS A 73 17.49 -1.55 -3.23
C HIS A 73 16.68 -2.82 -2.90
N PRO A 74 15.96 -3.42 -3.86
CA PRO A 74 14.99 -4.49 -3.56
C PRO A 74 15.62 -5.77 -3.00
N ALA A 75 16.87 -6.10 -3.37
CA ALA A 75 17.57 -7.27 -2.84
C ALA A 75 18.00 -7.07 -1.37
N GLU A 76 18.54 -5.90 -1.04
CA GLU A 76 18.92 -5.51 0.34
C GLU A 76 17.68 -5.36 1.22
N CYS A 77 16.62 -4.72 0.71
CA CYS A 77 15.35 -4.64 1.41
C CYS A 77 14.74 -6.03 1.65
N ALA A 78 14.83 -6.95 0.68
CA ALA A 78 14.39 -8.33 0.89
C ALA A 78 15.23 -9.07 1.95
N ALA A 79 16.54 -8.80 2.04
CA ALA A 79 17.39 -9.35 3.09
C ALA A 79 16.98 -8.82 4.47
N LEU A 80 16.77 -7.51 4.61
CA LEU A 80 16.30 -6.87 5.85
C LEU A 80 14.95 -7.45 6.30
N VAL A 81 13.99 -7.62 5.37
CA VAL A 81 12.70 -8.24 5.69
C VAL A 81 12.87 -9.65 6.28
N ARG A 82 13.87 -10.43 5.84
CA ARG A 82 14.10 -11.79 6.35
C ARG A 82 14.65 -11.83 7.76
N GLU A 83 15.32 -10.76 8.22
CA GLU A 83 15.73 -10.67 9.63
C GLU A 83 14.51 -10.71 10.56
N HIS A 84 13.36 -10.21 10.09
CA HIS A 84 12.10 -10.19 10.84
C HIS A 84 11.13 -11.31 10.42
N LEU A 85 11.19 -11.78 9.17
CA LEU A 85 10.33 -12.82 8.61
C LEU A 85 11.17 -13.96 7.99
N PRO A 86 11.93 -14.72 8.80
CA PRO A 86 12.97 -15.63 8.31
C PRO A 86 12.42 -16.82 7.49
N HIS A 87 11.14 -17.15 7.67
CA HIS A 87 10.45 -18.23 6.97
C HIS A 87 10.04 -17.85 5.53
N LEU A 88 10.18 -16.59 5.13
CA LEU A 88 9.89 -16.14 3.77
C LEU A 88 11.15 -16.24 2.89
N PRO A 89 11.04 -16.85 1.69
CA PRO A 89 12.16 -16.96 0.76
C PRO A 89 12.49 -15.59 0.17
N GLN A 90 13.77 -15.22 0.21
CA GLN A 90 14.27 -13.91 -0.25
C GLN A 90 13.85 -13.59 -1.69
N PRO A 91 13.97 -14.52 -2.67
CA PRO A 91 13.58 -14.22 -4.05
C PRO A 91 12.08 -13.89 -4.19
N ALA A 92 11.23 -14.49 -3.36
CA ALA A 92 9.80 -14.19 -3.37
C ALA A 92 9.49 -12.81 -2.77
N ILE A 93 10.23 -12.40 -1.74
CA ILE A 93 10.12 -11.05 -1.15
C ILE A 93 10.58 -10.02 -2.16
N GLU A 94 11.75 -10.22 -2.79
CA GLU A 94 12.26 -9.31 -3.81
C GLU A 94 11.28 -9.15 -4.99
N THR A 95 10.73 -10.26 -5.47
CA THR A 95 9.68 -10.25 -6.50
C THR A 95 8.43 -9.50 -6.04
N ALA A 96 8.06 -9.59 -4.76
CA ALA A 96 6.97 -8.82 -4.20
C ALA A 96 7.27 -7.33 -4.16
N ILE A 97 8.46 -6.92 -3.72
CA ILE A 97 8.90 -5.51 -3.68
C ILE A 97 8.84 -4.91 -5.09
N ARG A 98 9.47 -5.57 -6.08
CA ARG A 98 9.48 -5.10 -7.48
C ARG A 98 8.09 -5.01 -8.11
N GLY A 99 7.17 -5.90 -7.71
CA GLY A 99 5.80 -5.95 -8.20
C GLY A 99 4.82 -5.07 -7.44
N THR A 100 5.23 -4.41 -6.35
CA THR A 100 4.39 -3.56 -5.52
C THR A 100 4.72 -2.10 -5.79
N ARG A 101 3.71 -1.26 -5.99
CA ARG A 101 3.91 0.19 -6.04
C ARG A 101 4.11 0.73 -4.61
N LEU A 102 5.35 0.64 -4.12
CA LEU A 102 5.74 1.18 -2.82
C LEU A 102 5.99 2.69 -2.94
N GLU A 103 4.90 3.46 -2.87
CA GLU A 103 4.94 4.92 -2.92
C GLU A 103 4.25 5.49 -1.68
N SER A 104 4.95 6.35 -0.95
CA SER A 104 4.39 7.11 0.16
C SER A 104 4.00 8.51 -0.30
N ARG A 105 2.74 8.90 -0.07
CA ARG A 105 2.20 10.24 -0.34
C ARG A 105 1.61 10.79 0.94
N SER A 106 1.69 12.10 1.13
CA SER A 106 1.01 12.73 2.27
C SER A 106 -0.51 12.65 2.12
N ALA A 107 -1.24 12.79 3.23
CA ALA A 107 -2.69 12.75 3.19
C ALA A 107 -3.27 13.94 2.39
N GLN A 108 -2.61 15.10 2.40
CA GLN A 108 -3.02 16.24 1.57
C GLN A 108 -2.81 15.93 0.08
N GLN A 109 -1.68 15.31 -0.28
CA GLN A 109 -1.38 14.96 -1.67
C GLN A 109 -2.36 13.92 -2.23
N ALA A 110 -2.81 12.97 -1.40
CA ALA A 110 -3.73 11.91 -1.79
C ALA A 110 -5.22 12.28 -1.58
N ARG A 111 -5.51 13.49 -1.08
CA ARG A 111 -6.86 13.91 -0.71
C ARG A 111 -7.89 13.76 -1.85
N PRO A 112 -7.61 14.17 -3.10
CA PRO A 112 -8.59 14.03 -4.19
C PRO A 112 -8.98 12.57 -4.42
N GLU A 113 -8.01 11.65 -4.43
CA GLU A 113 -8.27 10.22 -4.64
C GLU A 113 -8.96 9.56 -3.44
N LEU A 114 -8.60 9.98 -2.21
CA LEU A 114 -9.26 9.54 -0.99
C LEU A 114 -10.73 9.96 -0.97
N GLU A 115 -11.02 11.25 -1.21
CA GLU A 115 -12.40 11.73 -1.22
C GLU A 115 -13.21 11.12 -2.38
N ALA A 116 -12.60 10.84 -3.54
CA ALA A 116 -13.27 10.14 -4.62
C ALA A 116 -13.69 8.71 -4.21
N LEU A 117 -12.78 7.96 -3.57
CA LEU A 117 -13.09 6.65 -3.03
C LEU A 117 -14.18 6.73 -1.95
N TYR A 118 -14.10 7.69 -1.02
CA TYR A 118 -15.08 7.85 0.05
C TYR A 118 -16.46 8.24 -0.47
N ARG A 119 -16.56 9.09 -1.49
CA ARG A 119 -17.84 9.40 -2.14
C ARG A 119 -18.44 8.16 -2.79
N LEU A 120 -17.64 7.39 -3.54
CA LEU A 120 -18.09 6.13 -4.15
C LEU A 120 -18.62 5.15 -3.09
N LEU A 121 -17.94 5.02 -1.94
CA LEU A 121 -18.41 4.20 -0.83
C LEU A 121 -19.70 4.76 -0.22
N ALA A 122 -19.77 6.07 -0.03
CA ALA A 122 -20.91 6.74 0.60
C ALA A 122 -22.20 6.63 -0.22
N ASP A 123 -22.10 6.57 -1.55
CA ASP A 123 -23.26 6.42 -2.45
C ASP A 123 -24.10 5.17 -2.14
N ARG A 124 -23.48 4.12 -1.61
CA ARG A 124 -24.16 2.86 -1.26
C ARG A 124 -24.10 2.49 0.22
N TYR A 125 -23.02 2.85 0.90
CA TYR A 125 -22.72 2.46 2.28
C TYR A 125 -22.18 3.65 3.07
N PRO A 126 -22.99 4.70 3.33
CA PRO A 126 -22.52 5.92 4.01
C PRO A 126 -21.92 5.64 5.40
N GLN A 127 -22.42 4.62 6.09
CA GLN A 127 -21.90 4.22 7.41
C GLN A 127 -20.48 3.66 7.35
N ALA A 128 -20.00 3.19 6.19
CA ALA A 128 -18.62 2.69 6.03
C ALA A 128 -17.57 3.80 6.21
N ILE A 129 -17.96 5.08 6.05
CA ILE A 129 -17.09 6.24 6.28
C ILE A 129 -17.53 7.09 7.49
N GLY A 130 -18.45 6.58 8.33
CA GLY A 130 -18.99 7.35 9.46
C GLY A 130 -20.07 8.37 9.09
N GLY A 131 -20.70 8.24 7.92
CA GLY A 131 -21.88 9.01 7.51
C GLY A 131 -21.59 10.27 6.69
N SER A 132 -20.37 10.80 6.71
CA SER A 132 -19.96 11.96 5.93
C SER A 132 -18.49 11.87 5.53
N LEU A 133 -18.05 12.73 4.60
CA LEU A 133 -16.63 12.87 4.32
C LEU A 133 -15.87 13.32 5.57
N PRO A 134 -14.60 12.89 5.76
CA PRO A 134 -13.77 13.37 6.85
C PRO A 134 -13.55 14.89 6.78
N PRO A 135 -13.42 15.56 7.94
CA PRO A 135 -13.10 16.99 7.97
C PRO A 135 -11.69 17.26 7.46
N ALA A 136 -11.36 18.52 7.12
CA ALA A 136 -10.06 18.88 6.57
C ALA A 136 -8.87 18.45 7.45
N GLY A 137 -9.04 18.50 8.79
CA GLY A 137 -8.04 18.06 9.76
C GLY A 137 -7.65 16.58 9.65
N PHE A 138 -8.53 15.73 9.08
CA PHE A 138 -8.21 14.32 8.80
C PHE A 138 -7.01 14.18 7.85
N TYR A 139 -6.80 15.15 6.97
CA TYR A 139 -5.76 15.14 5.96
C TYR A 139 -4.52 15.95 6.37
N ALA A 140 -4.45 16.49 7.60
CA ALA A 140 -3.46 17.50 7.99
C ALA A 140 -2.06 16.95 8.37
N SER A 141 -1.79 15.67 8.10
CA SER A 141 -0.49 14.99 8.31
C SER A 141 0.42 14.99 7.09
#